data_AF-A0A2V6ALR3-F1
#
_entry.id   AF-A0A2V6ALR3-F1
#
_cell.length_a   1.000
_cell.length_b   1.000
_cell.length_c   1.000
_cell.angle_alpha   90.00
_cell.angle_beta   90.00
_cell.angle_gamma   90.00
#
_symmetry.space_group_name_H-M   'P 1'
#
loop_
_entity.id
_entity.type
_entity.pdbx_description
1 polymer ?
#
loop_
_entity_poly.entity_id
_entity_poly.type
_entity_poly.pdbx_seq_one_letter_code
_entity_poly.pdbx_strand_id
1 'polypeptide(L)'
;MAFAFLSLIAGINITNPVANPKWGPLDADGLTFPLLRLGSTLVYDPTSNRIILFAGTSSDEPSGNPRLNDVWVLTNANGFGDTSEWSNLIPTGGPPPVRNDHSAVYDAVNNRMIIYGGCGAVPTSNGCLMTYGF
;
A
#
# COMPACT_ATOMS: atom_id res chain seq x y z
N MET A 1 -3.54 -24.53 13.56
CA MET A 1 -2.37 -24.42 12.67
C MET A 1 -2.07 -22.94 12.52
N ALA A 2 -0.94 -22.49 13.06
CA ALA A 2 -0.53 -21.09 12.98
C ALA A 2 0.09 -20.83 11.60
N PHE A 3 -0.55 -19.97 10.80
CA PHE A 3 0.06 -19.46 9.57
C PHE A 3 0.95 -18.27 9.97
N ALA A 4 2.25 -18.37 9.69
CA ALA A 4 3.18 -17.27 9.85
C ALA A 4 2.86 -16.21 8.79
N PHE A 5 2.60 -14.99 9.25
CA PHE A 5 2.30 -13.83 8.42
C PHE A 5 3.59 -13.33 7.77
N LEU A 6 3.62 -13.28 6.44
CA LEU A 6 4.70 -12.64 5.68
C LEU A 6 4.10 -11.47 4.88
N SER A 7 4.09 -10.28 5.46
CA SER A 7 3.98 -9.03 4.69
C SER A 7 5.33 -8.34 4.80
N LEU A 8 6.05 -8.27 3.68
CA LEU A 8 7.42 -7.80 3.60
C LEU A 8 7.42 -6.37 3.07
N ILE A 9 7.60 -5.38 3.96
CA ILE A 9 8.16 -4.10 3.56
C ILE A 9 9.61 -4.11 4.01
N ALA A 10 10.53 -4.08 3.06
CA ALA A 10 11.91 -3.75 3.35
C ALA A 10 12.30 -2.46 2.63
N GLY A 11 12.88 -1.54 3.39
CA GLY A 11 13.76 -0.53 2.83
C GLY A 11 15.12 -1.16 2.59
N ILE A 12 15.59 -1.21 1.33
CA ILE A 12 17.02 -1.40 1.07
C ILE A 12 17.67 -0.03 1.26
N ASN A 13 18.56 0.06 2.24
CA ASN A 13 19.36 1.24 2.48
C ASN A 13 20.56 1.27 1.53
N ILE A 14 20.33 1.72 0.30
CA ILE A 14 21.34 1.69 -0.79
C ILE A 14 22.47 2.72 -0.64
N THR A 15 22.44 3.60 0.38
CA THR A 15 23.45 4.64 0.58
C THR A 15 24.51 4.32 1.63
N ASN A 16 24.41 3.20 2.36
CA ASN A 16 25.42 2.78 3.33
C ASN A 16 26.07 1.45 2.92
N PRO A 17 27.22 1.47 2.21
CA PRO A 17 27.89 0.25 1.75
C PRO A 17 28.49 -0.60 2.89
N VAL A 18 28.38 -0.17 4.15
CA VAL A 18 28.97 -0.86 5.33
C VAL A 18 27.92 -1.57 6.20
N ALA A 19 26.62 -1.22 6.06
CA ALA A 19 25.56 -1.92 6.77
C ALA A 19 25.10 -3.11 5.91
N ASN A 20 25.42 -4.34 6.33
CA ASN A 20 24.90 -5.56 5.73
C ASN A 20 23.36 -5.47 5.68
N PRO A 21 22.73 -5.23 4.52
CA PRO A 21 21.29 -5.04 4.47
C PRO A 21 20.63 -6.36 4.86
N LYS A 22 19.94 -6.37 5.98
CA LYS A 22 19.25 -7.56 6.47
C LYS A 22 17.77 -7.42 6.21
N TRP A 23 17.21 -8.45 5.59
CA TRP A 23 15.78 -8.68 5.63
C TRP A 23 15.41 -9.05 7.07
N GLY A 24 14.52 -8.27 7.68
CA GLY A 24 13.91 -8.57 8.95
C GLY A 24 12.42 -8.28 8.87
N PRO A 25 11.56 -9.05 9.56
CA PRO A 25 10.18 -8.64 9.78
C PRO A 25 10.18 -7.33 10.58
N LEU A 26 9.29 -6.41 10.22
CA LEU A 26 8.88 -5.36 11.16
C LEU A 26 7.87 -6.03 12.10
N ASP A 27 8.25 -6.20 13.37
CA ASP A 27 7.47 -6.95 14.35
C ASP A 27 6.03 -6.40 14.48
N ALA A 28 5.08 -7.32 14.41
CA ALA A 28 3.65 -7.06 14.48
C ALA A 28 3.18 -7.01 15.93
N ASP A 29 3.57 -5.98 16.67
CA ASP A 29 3.10 -5.74 18.03
C ASP A 29 1.67 -5.17 18.03
N GLY A 30 0.67 -6.02 17.77
CA GLY A 30 -0.74 -5.71 18.01
C GLY A 30 -1.36 -4.59 17.15
N LEU A 31 -0.66 -4.11 16.11
CA LEU A 31 -1.15 -3.05 15.24
C LEU A 31 -2.20 -3.57 14.25
N THR A 32 -3.10 -2.68 13.85
CA THR A 32 -3.96 -2.88 12.67
C THR A 32 -3.09 -2.78 11.43
N PHE A 33 -2.86 -3.90 10.74
CA PHE A 33 -2.13 -3.93 9.49
C PHE A 33 -3.09 -4.02 8.30
N PRO A 34 -2.70 -3.51 7.12
CA PRO A 34 -3.42 -3.81 5.90
C PRO A 34 -3.54 -5.32 5.71
N LEU A 35 -4.73 -5.79 5.34
CA LEU A 35 -4.96 -7.18 4.95
C LEU A 35 -3.93 -7.65 3.93
N LEU A 36 -3.58 -8.94 3.98
CA LEU A 36 -2.76 -9.58 2.96
C LEU A 36 -3.41 -9.36 1.59
N ARG A 37 -2.65 -8.84 0.63
CA ARG A 37 -3.20 -8.41 -0.65
C ARG A 37 -2.24 -8.58 -1.81
N LEU A 38 -2.80 -8.88 -2.99
CA LEU A 38 -2.10 -8.95 -4.27
C LEU A 38 -2.55 -7.80 -5.18
N GLY A 39 -1.75 -7.46 -6.20
CA GLY A 39 -2.11 -6.42 -7.17
C GLY A 39 -2.30 -5.03 -6.56
N SER A 40 -1.80 -4.81 -5.35
CA SER A 40 -1.75 -3.49 -4.70
C SER A 40 -0.52 -2.72 -5.15
N THR A 41 -0.53 -1.40 -4.99
CA THR A 41 0.67 -0.58 -5.21
C THR A 41 1.07 0.14 -3.94
N LEU A 42 2.39 0.27 -3.77
CA LEU A 42 3.04 1.06 -2.73
C LEU A 42 3.77 2.20 -3.40
N VAL A 43 3.65 3.40 -2.85
CA VAL A 43 4.47 4.55 -3.24
C VAL A 43 5.14 5.16 -2.02
N TYR A 44 6.36 5.67 -2.18
CA TYR A 44 7.11 6.31 -1.10
C TYR A 44 7.06 7.84 -1.24
N ASP A 45 6.69 8.51 -0.16
CA ASP A 45 6.81 9.96 0.01
C ASP A 45 8.07 10.25 0.85
N PRO A 46 9.16 10.72 0.23
CA PRO A 46 10.40 11.01 0.94
C PRO A 46 10.30 12.25 1.82
N THR A 47 9.38 13.19 1.52
CA THR A 47 9.26 14.45 2.27
C THR A 47 8.62 14.24 3.64
N SER A 48 7.67 13.31 3.72
CA SER A 48 7.00 12.94 4.97
C SER A 48 7.45 11.60 5.55
N ASN A 49 8.49 10.97 4.99
CA ASN A 49 8.99 9.66 5.38
C ASN A 49 7.90 8.59 5.56
N ARG A 50 7.06 8.42 4.54
CA ARG A 50 5.92 7.49 4.61
C ARG A 50 5.75 6.68 3.34
N ILE A 51 5.23 5.47 3.48
CA ILE A 51 4.73 4.67 2.36
C ILE A 51 3.20 4.76 2.34
N ILE A 52 2.64 4.94 1.16
CA ILE A 52 1.21 4.90 0.91
C ILE A 52 0.91 3.61 0.14
N LEU A 53 0.07 2.76 0.71
CA LEU A 53 -0.47 1.55 0.11
C LEU A 53 -1.89 1.82 -0.36
N PHE A 54 -2.20 1.41 -1.59
CA PHE A 54 -3.55 1.52 -2.11
C PHE A 54 -4.06 0.21 -2.71
N ALA A 55 -5.29 -0.14 -2.32
CA ALA A 55 -6.13 -1.13 -2.97
C ALA A 55 -5.47 -2.53 -3.11
N GLY A 56 -5.85 -3.30 -4.13
CA GLY A 56 -5.43 -4.69 -4.37
C GLY A 56 -6.57 -5.69 -4.17
N THR A 57 -6.23 -6.97 -4.10
CA THR A 57 -7.18 -8.06 -3.79
C THR A 57 -6.77 -8.86 -2.58
N SER A 58 -7.70 -9.12 -1.67
CA SER A 58 -7.52 -9.98 -0.49
C SER A 58 -8.63 -11.04 -0.43
N SER A 59 -8.25 -12.28 -0.10
CA SER A 59 -9.21 -13.34 0.21
C SER A 59 -9.87 -13.19 1.58
N ASP A 60 -9.28 -12.36 2.44
CA ASP A 60 -9.70 -12.17 3.83
C ASP A 60 -10.64 -10.95 3.97
N GLU A 61 -11.11 -10.41 2.84
CA GLU A 61 -12.02 -9.27 2.79
C GLU A 61 -13.45 -9.70 3.21
N PRO A 62 -14.06 -9.08 4.24
CA PRO A 62 -15.34 -9.53 4.79
C PRO A 62 -16.61 -9.22 3.96
N SER A 63 -16.58 -8.21 3.09
CA SER A 63 -17.72 -7.82 2.24
C SER A 63 -18.04 -8.85 1.14
N GLY A 64 -17.14 -9.81 0.90
CA GLY A 64 -17.28 -10.83 -0.15
C GLY A 64 -16.84 -10.36 -1.53
N ASN A 65 -16.42 -9.10 -1.67
CA ASN A 65 -15.70 -8.60 -2.83
C ASN A 65 -14.20 -8.64 -2.52
N PRO A 66 -13.40 -9.49 -3.19
CA PRO A 66 -11.99 -9.59 -2.88
C PRO A 66 -11.23 -8.30 -3.21
N ARG A 67 -11.80 -7.36 -3.98
CA ARG A 67 -11.15 -6.11 -4.39
C ARG A 67 -11.30 -5.04 -3.31
N LEU A 68 -10.17 -4.46 -2.95
CA LEU A 68 -10.03 -3.41 -1.95
C LEU A 68 -9.95 -2.03 -2.60
N ASN A 69 -10.28 -1.00 -1.83
CA ASN A 69 -10.05 0.43 -2.13
C ASN A 69 -9.58 1.23 -0.90
N ASP A 70 -9.12 0.52 0.12
CA ASP A 70 -8.56 1.12 1.31
C ASP A 70 -7.20 1.78 1.00
N VAL A 71 -6.94 2.87 1.72
CA VAL A 71 -5.66 3.56 1.71
C VAL A 71 -5.01 3.31 3.06
N TRP A 72 -3.77 2.82 3.05
CA TRP A 72 -2.99 2.64 4.27
C TRP A 72 -1.71 3.44 4.19
N VAL A 73 -1.28 4.00 5.31
CA VAL A 73 -0.03 4.75 5.42
C VAL A 73 0.85 4.13 6.48
N LEU A 74 2.08 3.81 6.10
CA LEU A 74 3.16 3.46 7.01
C LEU A 74 4.01 4.70 7.26
N THR A 75 4.02 5.19 8.49
CA THR A 75 4.93 6.26 8.94
C THR A 75 6.32 5.69 9.25
N ASN A 76 7.33 6.56 9.30
CA ASN A 76 8.72 6.19 9.61
C ASN A 76 9.27 5.06 8.72
N ALA A 77 8.97 5.14 7.43
CA ALA A 77 9.13 4.01 6.51
C ALA A 77 10.55 3.82 5.96
N ASN A 78 11.47 4.76 6.21
CA ASN A 78 12.87 4.66 5.76
C ASN A 78 13.74 3.71 6.61
N GLY A 79 13.19 3.11 7.67
CA GLY A 79 13.91 2.19 8.54
C GLY A 79 14.95 2.87 9.45
N PHE A 80 14.82 4.18 9.67
CA PHE A 80 15.68 4.94 10.57
C PHE A 80 14.84 5.72 11.59
N GLY A 81 15.27 5.69 12.85
CA GLY A 81 14.65 6.48 13.91
C GLY A 81 13.47 5.77 14.55
N ASP A 82 12.33 6.46 14.58
CA ASP A 82 11.11 6.04 15.28
C ASP A 82 10.47 4.77 14.69
N THR A 83 9.67 4.09 15.50
CA THR A 83 8.93 2.89 15.09
C THR A 83 7.98 3.18 13.93
N SER A 84 7.95 2.29 12.93
CA SER A 84 7.01 2.40 11.81
C SER A 84 5.61 1.95 12.22
N GLU A 85 4.59 2.74 11.89
CA GLU A 85 3.21 2.46 12.26
C GLU A 85 2.28 2.55 11.05
N TRP A 86 1.39 1.55 10.92
CA TRP A 86 0.34 1.56 9.90
C TRP A 86 -0.93 2.23 10.40
N SER A 87 -1.54 3.05 9.55
CA SER A 87 -2.84 3.64 9.78
C SER A 87 -3.71 3.57 8.52
N ASN A 88 -5.00 3.28 8.70
CA ASN A 88 -5.97 3.34 7.62
C ASN A 88 -6.43 4.80 7.43
N LEU A 89 -6.33 5.30 6.21
CA LEU A 89 -6.81 6.64 5.87
C LEU A 89 -8.16 6.56 5.19
N ILE A 90 -9.02 7.51 5.55
CA ILE A 90 -10.33 7.72 4.91
C ILE A 90 -10.24 9.00 4.07
N PRO A 91 -10.14 8.89 2.73
CA PRO A 91 -10.05 10.06 1.87
C PRO A 91 -11.32 10.94 1.95
N THR A 92 -11.13 12.25 1.92
CA THR A 92 -12.25 13.19 1.77
C THR A 92 -12.88 13.03 0.39
N GLY A 93 -14.22 13.08 0.31
CA GLY A 93 -14.97 12.79 -0.92
C GLY A 93 -15.29 11.30 -1.14
N GLY A 94 -14.91 10.43 -0.20
CA GLY A 94 -15.19 9.00 -0.23
C GLY A 94 -14.00 8.19 -0.76
N PRO A 95 -14.00 6.86 -0.53
CA PRO A 95 -12.90 6.03 -0.98
C PRO A 95 -12.91 5.95 -2.52
N PRO A 96 -11.73 5.88 -3.16
CA PRO A 96 -11.68 5.64 -4.60
C PRO A 96 -12.37 4.32 -4.98
N PRO A 97 -12.70 4.09 -6.26
CA PRO A 97 -13.24 2.79 -6.68
C PRO A 97 -12.25 1.64 -6.42
N VAL A 98 -12.78 0.49 -6.00
CA VAL A 98 -12.01 -0.75 -5.81
C VAL A 98 -11.23 -1.09 -7.07
N ARG A 99 -9.96 -1.49 -6.89
CA ARG A 99 -9.11 -1.88 -8.00
C ARG A 99 -7.91 -2.73 -7.60
N ASN A 100 -7.37 -3.47 -8.56
CA ASN A 100 -6.12 -4.22 -8.44
C ASN A 100 -5.31 -4.13 -9.74
N ASP A 101 -4.07 -4.58 -9.70
CA ASP A 101 -3.13 -4.61 -10.83
C ASP A 101 -2.93 -3.24 -11.50
N HIS A 102 -3.02 -2.18 -10.71
CA HIS A 102 -2.75 -0.81 -11.14
C HIS A 102 -1.26 -0.49 -10.97
N SER A 103 -0.84 0.64 -11.52
CA SER A 103 0.47 1.26 -11.25
C SER A 103 0.25 2.59 -10.56
N ALA A 104 1.22 3.03 -9.76
CA ALA A 104 1.15 4.33 -9.11
C ALA A 104 2.54 4.97 -8.98
N VAL A 105 2.53 6.30 -8.93
CA VAL A 105 3.70 7.13 -8.65
C VAL A 105 3.33 8.20 -7.63
N TYR A 106 4.31 8.68 -6.87
CA TYR A 106 4.13 9.79 -5.94
C TYR A 106 4.75 11.06 -6.52
N ASP A 107 3.95 12.11 -6.60
CA ASP A 107 4.34 13.46 -7.01
C ASP A 107 4.57 14.28 -5.74
N ALA A 108 5.84 14.36 -5.31
CA ALA A 108 6.24 15.04 -4.08
C ALA A 108 6.05 16.56 -4.14
N VAL A 109 6.09 17.16 -5.33
CA VAL A 109 5.93 18.62 -5.51
C VAL A 109 4.48 19.03 -5.20
N ASN A 110 3.52 18.22 -5.64
CA ASN A 110 2.09 18.47 -5.42
C ASN A 110 1.50 17.64 -4.27
N ASN A 111 2.33 16.90 -3.52
CA ASN A 111 1.94 16.02 -2.41
C ASN A 111 0.76 15.10 -2.76
N ARG A 112 0.86 14.38 -3.88
CA ARG A 112 -0.22 13.50 -4.35
C ARG A 112 0.28 12.18 -4.92
N MET A 113 -0.53 11.14 -4.77
CA MET A 113 -0.36 9.86 -5.45
C MET A 113 -1.15 9.88 -6.75
N ILE A 114 -0.50 9.52 -7.85
CA ILE A 114 -1.12 9.41 -9.18
C ILE A 114 -1.23 7.93 -9.50
N ILE A 115 -2.44 7.46 -9.81
CA ILE A 115 -2.74 6.05 -10.10
C ILE A 115 -3.13 5.90 -11.56
N TYR A 116 -2.64 4.84 -12.19
CA TYR A 116 -2.94 4.52 -13.58
C TYR A 116 -3.27 3.05 -13.78
N GLY A 117 -4.25 2.80 -14.65
CA GLY A 117 -4.66 1.46 -15.04
C GLY A 117 -5.34 0.66 -13.92
N GLY A 118 -5.14 -0.65 -13.97
CA GLY A 118 -5.76 -1.63 -13.09
C GLY A 118 -7.16 -2.07 -13.51
N CYS A 119 -7.68 -3.04 -12.77
CA CYS A 119 -8.99 -3.61 -12.99
C CYS A 119 -9.89 -3.21 -11.83
N GLY A 120 -10.99 -2.49 -12.11
CA GLY A 120 -11.98 -2.08 -11.11
C GLY A 120 -13.28 -2.88 -11.18
N ALA A 121 -14.13 -2.75 -10.16
CA ALA A 121 -15.51 -3.23 -10.24
C ALA A 121 -16.35 -2.15 -10.95
N VAL A 122 -16.32 -2.13 -12.29
CA VAL A 122 -17.32 -1.39 -13.06
C VAL A 122 -18.45 -2.39 -13.36
N PRO A 123 -19.73 -2.06 -13.11
CA PRO A 123 -20.83 -3.03 -13.27
C PRO A 123 -21.02 -3.58 -14.69
N THR A 124 -20.35 -3.03 -15.70
CA THR A 124 -20.64 -3.30 -17.12
C THR A 124 -19.49 -3.88 -17.94
N SER A 125 -18.34 -4.21 -17.33
CA SER A 125 -17.33 -4.98 -18.06
C SER A 125 -16.39 -5.71 -17.11
N ASN A 126 -16.16 -7.00 -17.37
CA ASN A 126 -15.06 -7.81 -16.84
C ASN A 126 -13.66 -7.34 -17.32
N GLY A 127 -13.51 -6.04 -17.62
CA GLY A 127 -12.34 -5.48 -18.28
C GLY A 127 -11.52 -4.64 -17.32
N CYS A 128 -10.22 -4.87 -17.32
CA CYS A 128 -9.23 -3.92 -16.82
C CYS A 128 -9.39 -2.61 -17.60
N LEU A 129 -10.15 -1.68 -17.04
CA LEU A 129 -10.42 -0.37 -17.64
C LEU A 129 -9.72 0.72 -16.83
N MET A 130 -8.97 1.53 -17.57
CA MET A 130 -8.12 2.58 -17.06
C MET A 130 -8.96 3.80 -16.72
N THR A 131 -8.88 4.27 -15.48
CA THR A 131 -9.49 5.54 -15.08
C THR A 131 -8.38 6.53 -14.73
N TYR A 132 -8.25 7.60 -15.52
CA TYR A 132 -7.53 8.81 -15.13
C TYR A 132 -8.42 9.63 -14.18
N GLY A 133 -7.87 10.11 -13.07
CA GLY A 133 -8.51 11.09 -12.18
C GLY A 133 -7.44 12.00 -11.58
N PHE A 134 -7.70 13.31 -11.63
CA PHE A 134 -6.77 14.41 -11.30
C PHE A 134 -6.44 14.55 -9.81
#